data_AF-A0A6B3HSL0-F1
#
_entry.id   AF-A0A6B3HSL0-F1
#
_cell.length_a   1.000
_cell.length_b   1.000
_cell.length_c   1.000
_cell.angle_alpha   90.00
_cell.angle_beta   90.00
_cell.angle_gamma   90.00
#
_symmetry.space_group_name_H-M   'P 1'
#
loop_
_entity.id
_entity.type
_entity.pdbx_description
1 polymer ?
#
loop_
_entity_poly.entity_id
_entity_poly.type
_entity_poly.pdbx_seq_one_letter_code
_entity_poly.pdbx_strand_id
1 'polypeptide(L)'
;MSRTLRVRQSQTVVPFGVGAVFDIQGESFVATGIGDWPTRGRQPVPSPRLASRLGVTGFYAAPATANDRFDTPDAPGAPYIRFPSWLFCGACRRMTRRRIAEEKRGQPPGCPSCSPARTLTPMRFVQICAAGHLGDVDWWFWAHSRRGAAERRQCGEREKLRFLVSERASGLEALSVACTAKGCGASRGLLDILGTHGMRCSGRNPWQRSAEAVECVRPVQVVQRTAGNLYYPVVHSALDIPETDGPAPVDDALAAKVREHDLWVSLCKVAGAGRAETLREMIQEDTGADDALLDDLLTEETGTAPSGPAAPETPAARLDLSREEWAAFTAPVPLVTRDFALRESTLGLSGETAEPWAGLRRAFGQVVLVDRLREVRALSGFTRVSPDATLVPADTARRLKWLPAVEVFGEGIFLTLGRRELGAWEADQRVRRHVSSMRADLDRSFQKDRLVTLTGPDLAPRFVLLHTLAHLLIRQMSFESGYTTASLRERIYARPEQDQYGILVYTAAGDAEGTLGGLVRQGEPPRLAETLLRMTEAAAWCSADPLCAEHTGQGFGNLNRAACHACALLPETSCETGNALLDRALVVGGGHVPGYLESVVAAARAAAADALEEM
;
A
#
# COMPACT_ATOMS: atom_id res chain seq x y z
N MET A 1 -6.22 -4.18 -36.02
CA MET A 1 -5.51 -4.63 -34.80
C MET A 1 -6.48 -4.56 -33.64
N SER A 2 -6.66 -5.64 -32.88
CA SER A 2 -7.43 -5.62 -31.63
C SER A 2 -6.76 -4.67 -30.64
N ARG A 3 -7.55 -3.87 -29.93
CA ARG A 3 -7.02 -2.94 -28.92
C ARG A 3 -6.51 -3.73 -27.72
N THR A 4 -5.31 -3.44 -27.26
CA THR A 4 -4.73 -4.05 -26.05
C THR A 4 -4.72 -3.03 -24.92
N LEU A 5 -5.23 -3.43 -23.76
CA LEU A 5 -5.17 -2.66 -22.52
C LEU A 5 -4.05 -3.22 -21.65
N ARG A 6 -3.25 -2.34 -21.06
CA ARG A 6 -2.10 -2.70 -20.24
C ARG A 6 -2.20 -2.08 -18.86
N VAL A 7 -1.74 -2.83 -17.87
CA VAL A 7 -1.55 -2.40 -16.49
C VAL A 7 -0.13 -2.77 -16.09
N ARG A 8 0.56 -1.91 -15.33
CA ARG A 8 1.91 -2.21 -14.85
C ARG A 8 1.82 -3.34 -13.83
N GLN A 9 2.81 -4.24 -13.81
CA GLN A 9 2.83 -5.36 -12.87
C GLN A 9 2.79 -4.87 -11.41
N SER A 10 3.55 -3.81 -11.08
CA SER A 10 3.53 -3.12 -9.79
C SER A 10 2.12 -2.70 -9.35
N GLN A 11 1.32 -2.23 -10.31
CA GLN A 11 -0.05 -1.77 -10.07
C GLN A 11 -1.05 -2.90 -9.78
N THR A 12 -0.71 -4.17 -10.08
CA THR A 12 -1.57 -5.34 -9.81
C THR A 12 -1.60 -5.76 -8.33
N VAL A 13 -0.75 -5.14 -7.50
CA VAL A 13 -0.80 -5.25 -6.03
C VAL A 13 -1.42 -3.97 -5.47
N VAL A 14 -0.87 -2.80 -5.82
CA VAL A 14 -1.41 -1.47 -5.48
C VAL A 14 -1.09 -0.47 -6.58
N PRO A 15 -2.05 0.36 -7.02
CA PRO A 15 -3.39 0.56 -6.42
C PRO A 15 -4.48 -0.36 -7.00
N PHE A 16 -4.21 -1.07 -8.09
CA PHE A 16 -5.21 -1.86 -8.83
C PHE A 16 -5.15 -3.36 -8.48
N GLY A 17 -4.96 -3.66 -7.19
CA GLY A 17 -4.97 -5.03 -6.67
C GLY A 17 -6.34 -5.71 -6.71
N VAL A 18 -6.40 -6.97 -6.27
CA VAL A 18 -7.64 -7.76 -6.19
C VAL A 18 -8.79 -6.94 -5.60
N GLY A 19 -9.91 -6.83 -6.32
CA GLY A 19 -11.09 -6.07 -5.89
C GLY A 19 -11.02 -4.55 -6.10
N ALA A 20 -9.90 -3.99 -6.55
CA ALA A 20 -9.81 -2.59 -6.94
C ALA A 20 -10.48 -2.35 -8.29
N VAL A 21 -11.10 -1.17 -8.45
CA VAL A 21 -11.65 -0.71 -9.73
C VAL A 21 -10.55 0.03 -10.49
N PHE A 22 -10.35 -0.35 -11.76
CA PHE A 22 -9.37 0.21 -12.66
C PHE A 22 -10.06 0.81 -13.89
N ASP A 23 -9.90 2.12 -14.08
CA ASP A 23 -10.38 2.82 -15.27
C ASP A 23 -9.26 3.02 -16.27
N ILE A 24 -9.53 2.68 -17.53
CA ILE A 24 -8.56 2.84 -18.61
C ILE A 24 -9.27 3.19 -19.91
N GLN A 25 -8.84 4.29 -20.55
CA GLN A 25 -9.31 4.69 -21.88
C GLN A 25 -10.87 4.70 -22.01
N GLY A 26 -11.56 5.23 -21.00
CA GLY A 26 -13.02 5.36 -20.98
C GLY A 26 -13.80 4.09 -20.59
N GLU A 27 -13.10 2.99 -20.30
CA GLU A 27 -13.67 1.75 -19.77
C GLU A 27 -13.31 1.57 -18.30
N SER A 28 -14.01 0.66 -17.62
CA SER A 28 -13.85 0.38 -16.20
C SER A 28 -13.90 -1.12 -15.95
N PHE A 29 -12.96 -1.59 -15.14
CA PHE A 29 -12.79 -3.00 -14.80
C PHE A 29 -12.55 -3.17 -13.31
N VAL A 30 -12.69 -4.38 -12.79
CA VAL A 30 -12.31 -4.75 -11.42
C VAL A 30 -11.39 -5.97 -11.47
N ALA A 31 -10.31 -5.94 -10.70
CA ALA A 31 -9.38 -7.06 -10.59
C ALA A 31 -10.06 -8.24 -9.88
N THR A 32 -9.89 -9.46 -10.39
CA THR A 32 -10.50 -10.65 -9.77
C THR A 32 -9.59 -11.28 -8.71
N GLY A 33 -10.11 -12.25 -7.97
CA GLY A 33 -9.37 -12.98 -6.94
C GLY A 33 -8.17 -13.75 -7.51
N ILE A 34 -7.15 -13.99 -6.68
CA ILE A 34 -5.94 -14.71 -7.12
C ILE A 34 -6.18 -16.18 -7.53
N GLY A 35 -7.34 -16.74 -7.18
CA GLY A 35 -7.79 -18.04 -7.69
C GLY A 35 -7.95 -18.09 -9.21
N ASP A 36 -8.22 -16.95 -9.86
CA ASP A 36 -8.37 -16.86 -11.31
C ASP A 36 -7.05 -16.55 -12.03
N TRP A 37 -5.95 -16.35 -11.29
CA TRP A 37 -4.65 -16.08 -11.90
C TRP A 37 -4.16 -17.32 -12.66
N PRO A 38 -3.64 -17.15 -13.89
CA PRO A 38 -3.20 -18.27 -14.70
C PRO A 38 -2.13 -19.08 -13.98
N THR A 39 -2.24 -20.41 -14.00
CA THR A 39 -1.27 -21.30 -13.33
C THR A 39 0.11 -21.27 -13.96
N ARG A 40 0.17 -21.09 -15.28
CA ARG A 40 1.41 -20.95 -16.04
C ARG A 40 1.79 -19.48 -16.15
N GLY A 41 3.07 -19.17 -16.01
CA GLY A 41 3.62 -17.81 -16.18
C GLY A 41 3.59 -16.94 -14.92
N ARG A 42 3.20 -17.49 -13.76
CA ARG A 42 3.42 -16.83 -12.47
C ARG A 42 4.91 -16.79 -12.17
N GLN A 43 5.42 -15.63 -11.80
CA GLN A 43 6.82 -15.48 -11.41
C GLN A 43 6.93 -15.54 -9.88
N PRO A 44 7.71 -16.45 -9.29
CA PRO A 44 7.93 -16.46 -7.85
C PRO A 44 8.64 -15.19 -7.40
N VAL A 45 8.24 -14.65 -6.26
CA VAL A 45 8.88 -13.49 -5.63
C VAL A 45 9.41 -13.94 -4.27
N PRO A 46 10.70 -14.30 -4.15
CA PRO A 46 11.26 -14.82 -2.91
C PRO A 46 11.31 -13.71 -1.85
N SER A 47 10.74 -14.00 -0.67
CA SER A 47 10.86 -13.19 0.54
C SER A 47 10.54 -14.05 1.78
N PRO A 48 11.50 -14.86 2.26
CA PRO A 48 11.28 -15.79 3.37
C PRO A 48 10.81 -15.09 4.65
N ARG A 49 11.41 -13.94 4.99
CA ARG A 49 11.06 -13.11 6.15
C ARG A 49 9.60 -12.66 6.13
N LEU A 50 9.14 -12.17 4.98
CA LEU A 50 7.75 -11.74 4.81
C LEU A 50 6.79 -12.94 4.80
N ALA A 51 7.18 -14.05 4.17
CA ALA A 51 6.38 -15.27 4.10
C ALA A 51 6.15 -15.87 5.50
N SER A 52 7.20 -15.94 6.32
CA SER A 52 7.14 -16.38 7.71
C SER A 52 6.23 -15.47 8.55
N ARG A 53 6.39 -14.14 8.44
CA ARG A 53 5.52 -13.16 9.14
C ARG A 53 4.04 -13.30 8.78
N LEU A 54 3.73 -13.65 7.52
CA LEU A 54 2.36 -13.77 7.03
C LEU A 54 1.79 -15.20 7.12
N GLY A 55 2.61 -16.19 7.46
CA GLY A 55 2.19 -17.61 7.50
C GLY A 55 1.79 -18.16 6.13
N VAL A 56 2.49 -17.74 5.06
CA VAL A 56 2.20 -18.14 3.67
C VAL A 56 3.35 -18.93 3.07
N THR A 57 3.07 -19.79 2.08
CA THR A 57 4.09 -20.62 1.42
C THR A 57 4.98 -19.86 0.45
N GLY A 58 4.61 -18.61 0.12
CA GLY A 58 5.40 -17.78 -0.78
C GLY A 58 4.55 -16.74 -1.51
N PHE A 59 5.18 -16.06 -2.46
CA PHE A 59 4.59 -14.98 -3.22
C PHE A 59 4.77 -15.14 -4.72
N TYR A 60 3.82 -14.60 -5.48
CA TYR A 60 3.89 -14.61 -6.94
C TYR A 60 3.49 -13.26 -7.53
N ALA A 61 4.22 -12.83 -8.55
CA ALA A 61 3.86 -11.68 -9.36
C ALA A 61 2.90 -12.08 -10.48
N ALA A 62 2.07 -11.13 -10.89
CA ALA A 62 1.21 -11.29 -12.06
C ALA A 62 2.08 -11.57 -13.30
N PRO A 63 1.65 -12.41 -14.25
CA PRO A 63 2.43 -12.68 -15.46
C PRO A 63 2.80 -11.38 -16.18
N ALA A 64 4.09 -11.16 -16.41
CA ALA A 64 4.59 -10.00 -17.12
C ALA A 64 4.62 -10.25 -18.63
N THR A 65 4.29 -9.23 -19.41
CA THR A 65 4.48 -9.18 -20.86
C THR A 65 5.79 -8.42 -21.14
N ALA A 66 6.79 -9.08 -21.72
CA ALA A 66 8.15 -8.54 -21.79
C ALA A 66 8.28 -7.29 -22.68
N ASN A 67 7.55 -7.20 -23.81
CA ASN A 67 7.46 -6.05 -24.72
C ASN A 67 6.67 -6.40 -26.01
N ASP A 68 6.19 -5.39 -26.75
CA ASP A 68 5.39 -5.53 -28.00
C ASP A 68 5.96 -6.52 -29.04
N ARG A 69 7.28 -6.74 -29.03
CA ARG A 69 7.99 -7.65 -29.96
C ARG A 69 7.98 -9.10 -29.52
N PHE A 70 8.02 -9.38 -28.22
CA PHE A 70 8.02 -10.73 -27.64
C PHE A 70 6.70 -11.07 -26.94
N ASP A 71 5.76 -10.14 -26.92
CA ASP A 71 4.40 -10.35 -26.44
C ASP A 71 3.76 -11.47 -27.25
N THR A 72 3.40 -12.55 -26.56
CA THR A 72 2.54 -13.56 -27.16
C THR A 72 1.14 -12.95 -27.25
N PRO A 73 0.56 -12.80 -28.46
CA PRO A 73 -0.82 -12.38 -28.58
C PRO A 73 -1.67 -13.31 -27.73
N ASP A 74 -2.56 -12.70 -26.97
CA ASP A 74 -3.50 -13.41 -26.13
C ASP A 74 -2.99 -14.08 -24.84
N ALA A 75 -1.71 -13.91 -24.45
CA ALA A 75 -1.19 -14.41 -23.18
C ALA A 75 -2.07 -13.98 -21.98
N PRO A 76 -2.29 -14.87 -21.00
CA PRO A 76 -3.10 -14.55 -19.84
C PRO A 76 -2.31 -13.62 -18.90
N GLY A 77 -2.76 -12.38 -18.77
CA GLY A 77 -2.30 -11.44 -17.75
C GLY A 77 -3.07 -11.62 -16.44
N ALA A 78 -2.90 -10.67 -15.51
CA ALA A 78 -3.78 -10.59 -14.34
C ALA A 78 -5.25 -10.46 -14.78
N PRO A 79 -6.18 -11.23 -14.20
CA PRO A 79 -7.58 -11.22 -14.60
C PRO A 79 -8.30 -9.96 -14.11
N TYR A 80 -8.94 -9.27 -15.05
CA TYR A 80 -9.84 -8.14 -14.80
C TYR A 80 -11.14 -8.39 -15.54
N ILE A 81 -12.26 -8.06 -14.90
CA ILE A 81 -13.59 -8.16 -15.51
C ILE A 81 -14.25 -6.79 -15.61
N ARG A 82 -15.12 -6.58 -16.59
CA ARG A 82 -15.83 -5.32 -16.74
C ARG A 82 -16.70 -5.06 -15.52
N PHE A 83 -16.53 -3.89 -14.94
CA PHE A 83 -17.35 -3.41 -13.84
C PHE A 83 -17.32 -1.88 -13.82
N PRO A 84 -18.45 -1.18 -13.63
CA PRO A 84 -19.81 -1.70 -13.40
C PRO A 84 -20.41 -2.44 -14.60
N SER A 85 -21.35 -3.36 -14.36
CA SER A 85 -22.03 -4.06 -15.46
C SER A 85 -23.03 -3.15 -16.18
N TRP A 86 -23.56 -2.14 -15.49
CA TRP A 86 -24.41 -1.13 -16.10
C TRP A 86 -23.60 -0.05 -16.82
N LEU A 87 -23.89 0.10 -18.10
CA LEU A 87 -23.34 1.15 -18.95
C LEU A 87 -24.49 2.00 -19.52
N PHE A 88 -24.17 3.18 -20.05
CA PHE A 88 -25.13 4.02 -20.76
C PHE A 88 -24.56 4.59 -22.05
N CYS A 89 -25.43 4.90 -23.01
CA CYS A 89 -25.05 5.57 -24.24
C CYS A 89 -25.10 7.10 -24.06
N GLY A 90 -24.00 7.80 -24.36
CA GLY A 90 -23.96 9.27 -24.30
C GLY A 90 -24.92 9.96 -25.28
N ALA A 91 -25.28 9.31 -26.40
CA ALA A 91 -26.18 9.86 -27.41
C ALA A 91 -27.67 9.57 -27.12
N CYS A 92 -28.08 8.30 -27.08
CA CYS A 92 -29.49 7.95 -26.91
C CYS A 92 -29.93 7.78 -25.45
N ARG A 93 -29.00 7.95 -24.49
CA ARG A 93 -29.24 7.87 -23.04
C ARG A 93 -29.76 6.51 -22.54
N ARG A 94 -29.85 5.48 -23.39
CA ARG A 94 -30.23 4.11 -22.99
C ARG A 94 -29.18 3.54 -22.05
N MET A 95 -29.65 2.97 -20.94
CA MET A 95 -28.84 2.16 -20.05
C MET A 95 -28.90 0.71 -20.52
N THR A 96 -27.80 -0.02 -20.38
CA THR A 96 -27.70 -1.42 -20.77
C THR A 96 -26.77 -2.14 -19.81
N ARG A 97 -27.23 -3.29 -19.33
CA ARG A 97 -26.43 -4.17 -18.49
C ARG A 97 -25.64 -5.12 -19.38
N ARG A 98 -24.31 -5.07 -19.33
CA ARG A 98 -23.43 -5.99 -20.05
C ARG A 98 -23.16 -7.24 -19.22
N ARG A 99 -23.29 -8.39 -19.84
CA ARG A 99 -22.97 -9.69 -19.24
C ARG A 99 -21.56 -10.10 -19.67
N ILE A 100 -20.86 -10.87 -18.84
CA ILE A 100 -19.52 -11.38 -19.13
C ILE A 100 -19.49 -12.15 -20.46
N ALA A 101 -20.54 -12.92 -20.77
CA ALA A 101 -20.67 -13.66 -22.02
C ALA A 101 -20.80 -12.78 -23.29
N GLU A 102 -21.12 -11.50 -23.14
CA GLU A 102 -21.23 -10.54 -24.25
C GLU A 102 -19.91 -9.79 -24.50
N GLU A 103 -18.91 -9.96 -23.63
CA GLU A 103 -17.63 -9.28 -23.74
C GLU A 103 -16.81 -9.84 -24.91
N LYS A 104 -16.20 -8.93 -25.66
CA LYS A 104 -15.33 -9.24 -26.79
C LYS A 104 -13.94 -8.67 -26.54
N ARG A 105 -12.92 -9.51 -26.66
CA ARG A 105 -11.54 -9.10 -26.40
C ARG A 105 -11.13 -7.94 -27.31
N GLY A 106 -10.58 -6.89 -26.70
CA GLY A 106 -10.07 -5.71 -27.41
C GLY A 106 -11.13 -4.88 -28.13
N GLN A 107 -12.41 -5.03 -27.79
CA GLN A 107 -13.50 -4.24 -28.35
C GLN A 107 -14.31 -3.57 -27.24
N PRO A 108 -14.42 -2.23 -27.22
CA PRO A 108 -15.28 -1.57 -26.26
C PRO A 108 -16.76 -1.85 -26.57
N PRO A 109 -17.62 -1.92 -25.55
CA PRO A 109 -19.03 -2.27 -25.73
C PRO A 109 -19.78 -1.17 -26.48
N GLY A 110 -20.38 -1.52 -27.63
CA GLY A 110 -21.20 -0.61 -28.43
C GLY A 110 -22.67 -0.54 -27.98
N CYS A 111 -23.30 0.61 -28.23
CA CYS A 111 -24.73 0.81 -28.04
C CYS A 111 -25.52 0.05 -29.12
N PRO A 112 -26.43 -0.86 -28.75
CA PRO A 112 -27.19 -1.67 -29.73
C PRO A 112 -28.30 -0.89 -30.43
N SER A 113 -28.52 0.37 -30.08
CA SER A 113 -29.67 1.18 -30.53
C SER A 113 -29.31 2.41 -31.32
N CYS A 114 -28.01 2.65 -31.54
CA CYS A 114 -27.51 3.77 -32.32
C CYS A 114 -26.89 3.25 -33.60
N SER A 115 -27.14 3.96 -34.70
CA SER A 115 -26.42 3.79 -35.97
C SER A 115 -25.81 5.15 -36.35
N PRO A 116 -24.47 5.29 -36.43
CA PRO A 116 -23.46 4.27 -36.12
C PRO A 116 -23.42 3.90 -34.63
N ALA A 117 -22.93 2.70 -34.33
CA ALA A 117 -22.77 2.23 -32.95
C ALA A 117 -21.86 3.17 -32.15
N ARG A 118 -22.35 3.62 -30.99
CA ARG A 118 -21.60 4.50 -30.09
C ARG A 118 -21.04 3.70 -28.92
N THR A 119 -19.81 3.97 -28.52
CA THR A 119 -19.22 3.35 -27.33
C THR A 119 -20.03 3.68 -26.08
N LEU A 120 -20.31 2.67 -25.27
CA LEU A 120 -21.01 2.81 -24.00
C LEU A 120 -20.06 3.28 -22.90
N THR A 121 -20.58 4.11 -22.00
CA THR A 121 -19.86 4.67 -20.86
C THR A 121 -20.28 3.95 -19.58
N PRO A 122 -19.35 3.54 -18.70
CA PRO A 122 -19.70 2.93 -17.42
C PRO A 122 -20.46 3.87 -16.50
N MET A 123 -21.45 3.33 -15.77
CA MET A 123 -22.12 4.10 -14.72
C MET A 123 -21.12 4.54 -13.65
N ARG A 124 -21.26 5.77 -13.15
CA ARG A 124 -20.31 6.35 -12.19
C ARG A 124 -20.58 6.00 -10.72
N PHE A 125 -21.69 5.33 -10.43
CA PHE A 125 -22.09 4.97 -9.07
C PHE A 125 -22.18 3.47 -8.92
N VAL A 126 -21.70 3.00 -7.77
CA VAL A 126 -21.63 1.60 -7.39
C VAL A 126 -22.06 1.47 -5.95
N GLN A 127 -22.36 0.25 -5.55
CA GLN A 127 -22.83 -0.05 -4.21
C GLN A 127 -21.79 -0.91 -3.47
N ILE A 128 -21.53 -0.56 -2.21
CA ILE A 128 -20.59 -1.27 -1.33
C ILE A 128 -21.22 -1.56 0.03
N CYS A 129 -20.68 -2.51 0.77
CA CYS A 129 -21.07 -2.75 2.16
C CYS A 129 -19.84 -3.07 3.03
N ALA A 130 -19.99 -2.97 4.36
CA ALA A 130 -18.93 -3.24 5.33
C ALA A 130 -18.48 -4.71 5.40
N ALA A 131 -19.20 -5.63 4.73
CA ALA A 131 -18.74 -7.02 4.53
C ALA A 131 -17.77 -7.15 3.33
N GLY A 132 -17.46 -6.04 2.65
CA GLY A 132 -16.49 -6.00 1.54
C GLY A 132 -17.07 -6.27 0.14
N HIS A 133 -18.37 -6.55 0.03
CA HIS A 133 -19.02 -6.77 -1.27
C HIS A 133 -19.14 -5.49 -2.10
N LEU A 134 -18.82 -5.62 -3.39
CA LEU A 134 -19.00 -4.62 -4.43
C LEU A 134 -20.10 -5.04 -5.42
N GLY A 135 -20.95 -4.12 -5.84
CA GLY A 135 -21.95 -4.39 -6.86
C GLY A 135 -22.42 -3.15 -7.61
N ASP A 136 -23.19 -3.36 -8.67
CA ASP A 136 -23.94 -2.30 -9.31
C ASP A 136 -25.06 -1.80 -8.38
N VAL A 137 -25.38 -0.51 -8.49
CA VAL A 137 -26.63 0.04 -7.92
C VAL A 137 -27.82 -0.67 -8.57
N ASP A 138 -28.84 -1.04 -7.80
CA ASP A 138 -30.11 -1.49 -8.36
C ASP A 138 -30.85 -0.28 -8.98
N TRP A 139 -30.48 0.05 -10.22
CA TRP A 139 -30.99 1.19 -10.96
C TRP A 139 -32.50 1.12 -11.20
N TRP A 140 -33.05 -0.08 -11.34
CA TRP A 140 -34.49 -0.26 -11.43
C TRP A 140 -35.15 0.12 -10.10
N PHE A 141 -34.65 -0.41 -8.98
CA PHE A 141 -35.16 -0.06 -7.65
C PHE A 141 -35.02 1.44 -7.39
N TRP A 142 -33.88 2.04 -7.74
CA TRP A 142 -33.65 3.48 -7.61
C TRP A 142 -34.71 4.30 -8.33
N ALA A 143 -34.97 4.02 -9.61
CA ALA A 143 -35.98 4.74 -10.40
C ALA A 143 -37.40 4.61 -9.82
N HIS A 144 -37.72 3.49 -9.17
CA HIS A 144 -39.04 3.20 -8.61
C HIS A 144 -39.16 3.47 -7.11
N SER A 145 -38.09 3.88 -6.44
CA SER A 145 -38.06 3.99 -4.97
C SER A 145 -38.94 5.09 -4.39
N ARG A 146 -39.35 6.09 -5.19
CA ARG A 146 -40.36 7.10 -4.82
C ARG A 146 -41.80 6.65 -5.10
N ARG A 147 -42.01 5.49 -5.72
CA ARG A 147 -43.33 4.92 -6.00
C ARG A 147 -43.78 4.03 -4.84
N GLY A 148 -45.09 3.89 -4.68
CA GLY A 148 -45.66 2.96 -3.71
C GLY A 148 -45.25 1.51 -3.99
N ALA A 149 -45.24 0.65 -2.95
CA ALA A 149 -44.83 -0.74 -3.10
C ALA A 149 -45.68 -1.52 -4.10
N ALA A 150 -46.99 -1.23 -4.21
CA ALA A 150 -47.90 -1.83 -5.17
C ALA A 150 -47.57 -1.42 -6.61
N GLU A 151 -47.41 -0.12 -6.88
CA GLU A 151 -47.04 0.42 -8.20
C GLU A 151 -45.71 -0.13 -8.70
N ARG A 152 -44.72 -0.22 -7.80
CA ARG A 152 -43.41 -0.79 -8.14
C ARG A 152 -43.50 -2.26 -8.57
N ARG A 153 -44.40 -3.06 -7.98
CA ARG A 153 -44.60 -4.48 -8.36
C ARG A 153 -45.27 -4.63 -9.74
N GLN A 154 -45.91 -3.58 -10.26
CA GLN A 154 -46.55 -3.60 -11.58
C GLN A 154 -45.53 -3.50 -12.72
N CYS A 155 -44.31 -3.03 -12.47
CA CYS A 155 -43.27 -2.88 -13.50
C CYS A 155 -42.21 -4.00 -13.41
N GLY A 156 -42.42 -5.13 -14.11
CA GLY A 156 -41.42 -6.22 -14.18
C GLY A 156 -40.21 -5.95 -15.09
N GLU A 157 -40.23 -4.86 -15.83
CA GLU A 157 -39.26 -4.53 -16.89
C GLU A 157 -37.99 -3.86 -16.33
N ARG A 158 -37.07 -4.68 -15.81
CA ARG A 158 -35.89 -4.19 -15.06
C ARG A 158 -34.79 -3.55 -15.91
N GLU A 159 -34.75 -3.83 -17.22
CA GLU A 159 -33.68 -3.35 -18.12
C GLU A 159 -34.09 -2.15 -19.00
N LYS A 160 -35.37 -1.74 -18.99
CA LYS A 160 -35.87 -0.60 -19.77
C LYS A 160 -35.61 0.73 -19.03
N LEU A 161 -34.34 1.11 -18.92
CA LEU A 161 -33.89 2.31 -18.21
C LEU A 161 -33.15 3.31 -19.12
N ARG A 162 -33.26 4.60 -18.81
CA ARG A 162 -32.48 5.69 -19.42
C ARG A 162 -31.83 6.56 -18.36
N PHE A 163 -30.61 7.00 -18.64
CA PHE A 163 -29.83 7.94 -17.83
C PHE A 163 -29.94 9.34 -18.44
N LEU A 164 -30.73 10.21 -17.83
CA LEU A 164 -31.08 11.53 -18.37
C LEU A 164 -30.22 12.62 -17.74
N VAL A 165 -29.91 13.63 -18.53
CA VAL A 165 -29.17 14.83 -18.12
C VAL A 165 -30.03 16.04 -18.47
N SER A 166 -30.37 16.85 -17.47
CA SER A 166 -31.06 18.13 -17.62
C SER A 166 -30.06 19.21 -17.99
N GLU A 167 -30.41 20.07 -18.94
CA GLU A 167 -29.60 21.23 -19.34
C GLU A 167 -29.78 22.44 -18.40
N ARG A 168 -30.78 22.39 -17.51
CA ARG A 168 -31.17 23.52 -16.64
C ARG A 168 -30.55 23.49 -15.25
N ALA A 169 -29.72 22.48 -14.95
CA ALA A 169 -29.14 22.26 -13.63
C ALA A 169 -27.68 21.78 -13.78
N SER A 170 -26.90 21.83 -12.71
CA SER A 170 -25.47 21.45 -12.75
C SER A 170 -25.13 20.42 -11.69
N GLY A 171 -24.19 19.50 -11.96
CA GLY A 171 -23.85 18.45 -10.99
C GLY A 171 -24.91 17.35 -10.88
N LEU A 172 -25.19 16.85 -9.66
CA LEU A 172 -26.04 15.67 -9.44
C LEU A 172 -27.55 15.91 -9.64
N GLU A 173 -28.01 17.12 -9.37
CA GLU A 173 -29.39 17.59 -9.60
C GLU A 173 -29.81 17.52 -11.08
N ALA A 174 -28.86 17.64 -12.00
CA ALA A 174 -29.10 17.51 -13.43
C ALA A 174 -29.34 16.05 -13.86
N LEU A 175 -28.97 15.08 -13.04
CA LEU A 175 -28.93 13.68 -13.42
C LEU A 175 -30.16 12.94 -12.88
N SER A 176 -30.77 12.11 -13.73
CA SER A 176 -31.87 11.23 -13.31
C SER A 176 -31.85 9.89 -14.03
N VAL A 177 -32.47 8.88 -13.41
CA VAL A 177 -32.76 7.60 -14.06
C VAL A 177 -34.26 7.48 -14.24
N ALA A 178 -34.69 7.10 -15.45
CA ALA A 178 -36.09 6.94 -15.80
C ALA A 178 -36.34 5.54 -16.40
N CYS A 179 -37.47 4.94 -16.02
CA CYS A 179 -37.98 3.71 -16.60
C CYS A 179 -38.84 4.02 -17.82
N THR A 180 -38.49 3.43 -18.96
CA THR A 180 -39.20 3.58 -20.23
C THR A 180 -40.07 2.37 -20.56
N ALA A 181 -40.41 1.56 -19.55
CA ALA A 181 -41.40 0.50 -19.71
C ALA A 181 -42.78 1.12 -20.01
N LYS A 182 -43.53 0.48 -20.91
CA LYS A 182 -44.85 0.96 -21.34
C LYS A 182 -45.77 1.08 -20.11
N GLY A 183 -46.28 2.28 -19.85
CA GLY A 183 -47.19 2.54 -18.73
C GLY A 183 -46.54 2.76 -17.36
N CYS A 184 -45.21 2.75 -17.23
CA CYS A 184 -44.53 2.95 -15.94
C CYS A 184 -44.19 4.43 -15.65
N GLY A 185 -43.31 5.03 -16.47
CA GLY A 185 -42.88 6.43 -16.30
C GLY A 185 -42.22 6.74 -14.94
N ALA A 186 -41.71 5.74 -14.21
CA ALA A 186 -41.00 5.99 -12.95
C ALA A 186 -39.66 6.71 -13.21
N SER A 187 -39.34 7.71 -12.41
CA SER A 187 -38.08 8.44 -12.51
C SER A 187 -37.64 8.96 -11.15
N ARG A 188 -36.32 8.98 -10.91
CA ARG A 188 -35.71 9.56 -9.71
C ARG A 188 -34.40 10.28 -10.07
N GLY A 189 -34.25 11.50 -9.55
CA GLY A 189 -33.01 12.28 -9.64
C GLY A 189 -31.89 11.71 -8.78
N LEU A 190 -30.65 12.18 -8.99
CA LEU A 190 -29.44 11.66 -8.34
C LEU A 190 -28.87 12.57 -7.24
N LEU A 191 -29.54 13.67 -6.90
CA LEU A 191 -29.07 14.60 -5.87
C LEU A 191 -28.70 13.89 -4.56
N ASP A 192 -29.60 13.01 -4.08
CA ASP A 192 -29.43 12.26 -2.84
C ASP A 192 -28.98 10.81 -3.11
N ILE A 193 -28.23 10.52 -4.17
CA ILE A 193 -27.84 9.14 -4.50
C ILE A 193 -26.78 8.55 -3.57
N LEU A 194 -25.98 9.38 -2.92
CA LEU A 194 -24.88 8.91 -2.07
C LEU A 194 -25.42 8.50 -0.70
N GLY A 195 -24.90 7.39 -0.17
CA GLY A 195 -25.32 6.85 1.13
C GLY A 195 -26.30 5.68 1.01
N THR A 196 -27.15 5.50 2.03
CA THR A 196 -27.99 4.30 2.18
C THR A 196 -29.44 4.57 1.79
N HIS A 197 -30.00 3.68 0.96
CA HIS A 197 -31.35 3.85 0.39
C HIS A 197 -32.22 2.60 0.43
N GLY A 198 -31.99 1.70 1.39
CA GLY A 198 -32.77 0.47 1.55
C GLY A 198 -32.55 -0.58 0.45
N MET A 199 -31.49 -0.45 -0.33
CA MET A 199 -31.04 -1.48 -1.27
C MET A 199 -30.40 -2.65 -0.51
N ARG A 200 -30.53 -3.85 -1.06
CA ARG A 200 -29.96 -5.08 -0.48
C ARG A 200 -28.60 -5.38 -1.10
N CYS A 201 -27.70 -5.89 -0.26
CA CYS A 201 -26.42 -6.39 -0.72
C CYS A 201 -26.63 -7.63 -1.61
N SER A 202 -25.84 -7.75 -2.68
CA SER A 202 -25.82 -8.94 -3.54
C SER A 202 -25.25 -10.18 -2.86
N GLY A 203 -24.55 -10.01 -1.73
CA GLY A 203 -23.87 -11.11 -1.03
C GLY A 203 -22.65 -11.65 -1.77
N ARG A 204 -22.20 -10.98 -2.84
CA ARG A 204 -21.06 -11.38 -3.66
C ARG A 204 -20.42 -10.19 -4.34
N ASN A 205 -19.15 -10.34 -4.69
CA ASN A 205 -18.41 -9.45 -5.57
C ASN A 205 -18.67 -9.74 -7.06
N PRO A 206 -18.33 -8.81 -7.98
CA PRO A 206 -18.66 -8.96 -9.40
C PRO A 206 -17.99 -10.16 -10.10
N TRP A 207 -16.81 -10.58 -9.62
CA TRP A 207 -16.06 -11.72 -10.16
C TRP A 207 -16.46 -13.06 -9.58
N GLN A 208 -17.23 -13.07 -8.49
CA GLN A 208 -17.71 -14.29 -7.86
C GLN A 208 -18.95 -14.83 -8.59
N ARG A 209 -19.07 -16.16 -8.65
CA ARG A 209 -20.20 -16.85 -9.26
C ARG A 209 -21.46 -16.65 -8.43
N SER A 210 -22.62 -16.87 -9.05
CA SER A 210 -23.89 -16.75 -8.33
C SER A 210 -24.05 -17.72 -7.16
N ALA A 211 -23.44 -18.90 -7.25
CA ALA A 211 -23.46 -19.91 -6.19
C ALA A 211 -22.56 -19.54 -4.97
N GLU A 212 -21.67 -18.56 -5.12
CA GLU A 212 -20.80 -18.08 -4.04
C GLU A 212 -21.43 -16.94 -3.24
N ALA A 213 -22.67 -16.54 -3.58
CA ALA A 213 -23.37 -15.49 -2.86
C ALA A 213 -23.73 -15.95 -1.44
N VAL A 214 -23.35 -15.14 -0.45
CA VAL A 214 -23.68 -15.34 0.96
C VAL A 214 -24.84 -14.42 1.38
N GLU A 215 -25.60 -14.82 2.39
CA GLU A 215 -26.60 -13.93 2.96
C GLU A 215 -25.91 -12.75 3.67
N CYS A 216 -26.13 -11.54 3.16
CA CYS A 216 -25.52 -10.32 3.70
C CYS A 216 -26.60 -9.31 4.09
N VAL A 217 -26.72 -9.08 5.40
CA VAL A 217 -27.68 -8.13 5.99
C VAL A 217 -27.08 -6.74 6.20
N ARG A 218 -25.80 -6.53 5.86
CA ARG A 218 -25.13 -5.24 6.05
C ARG A 218 -25.78 -4.17 5.16
N PRO A 219 -25.95 -2.94 5.68
CA PRO A 219 -26.48 -1.84 4.88
C PRO A 219 -25.54 -1.55 3.72
N VAL A 220 -26.15 -1.29 2.56
CA VAL A 220 -25.42 -0.91 1.36
C VAL A 220 -25.32 0.60 1.30
N GLN A 221 -24.14 1.09 0.92
CA GLN A 221 -23.87 2.49 0.63
C GLN A 221 -23.59 2.64 -0.85
N VAL A 222 -24.25 3.61 -1.49
CA VAL A 222 -23.93 4.01 -2.84
C VAL A 222 -22.84 5.08 -2.78
N VAL A 223 -21.79 4.86 -3.55
CA VAL A 223 -20.62 5.73 -3.65
C VAL A 223 -20.28 5.98 -5.12
N GLN A 224 -19.46 6.99 -5.37
CA GLN A 224 -18.82 7.11 -6.68
C GLN A 224 -17.82 5.98 -6.88
N ARG A 225 -17.69 5.46 -8.11
CA ARG A 225 -16.73 4.40 -8.44
C ARG A 225 -15.25 4.80 -8.27
N THR A 226 -14.98 6.07 -8.02
CA THR A 226 -13.65 6.64 -7.74
C THR A 226 -13.52 7.14 -6.31
N ALA A 227 -14.47 6.81 -5.42
CA ALA A 227 -14.41 7.22 -4.01
C ALA A 227 -13.32 6.46 -3.26
N GLY A 228 -12.58 7.14 -2.38
CA GLY A 228 -11.49 6.51 -1.60
C GLY A 228 -11.98 5.39 -0.67
N ASN A 229 -13.22 5.48 -0.17
CA ASN A 229 -13.82 4.42 0.65
C ASN A 229 -14.31 3.19 -0.12
N LEU A 230 -14.10 3.17 -1.45
CA LEU A 230 -14.39 2.00 -2.27
C LEU A 230 -13.40 0.87 -2.00
N TYR A 231 -12.13 1.16 -1.75
CA TYR A 231 -11.07 0.17 -1.70
C TYR A 231 -9.92 0.61 -0.79
N TYR A 232 -9.70 -0.13 0.30
CA TYR A 232 -8.54 0.03 1.17
C TYR A 232 -7.68 -1.24 1.08
N PRO A 233 -6.54 -1.21 0.36
CA PRO A 233 -5.67 -2.38 0.25
C PRO A 233 -4.98 -2.67 1.59
N VAL A 234 -4.83 -3.96 1.90
CA VAL A 234 -4.00 -4.44 3.02
C VAL A 234 -2.72 -5.00 2.45
N VAL A 235 -1.68 -4.14 2.47
CA VAL A 235 -0.36 -4.45 1.93
C VAL A 235 0.61 -4.66 3.07
N HIS A 236 1.50 -5.63 2.88
CA HIS A 236 2.65 -5.87 3.73
C HIS A 236 3.92 -5.73 2.89
N SER A 237 4.91 -5.03 3.42
CA SER A 237 6.20 -4.82 2.77
C SER A 237 7.35 -5.28 3.67
N ALA A 238 8.36 -5.87 3.04
CA ALA A 238 9.63 -6.18 3.67
C ALA A 238 10.77 -5.67 2.77
N LEU A 239 11.75 -5.04 3.40
CA LEU A 239 13.01 -4.75 2.73
C LEU A 239 13.87 -6.01 2.70
N ASP A 240 14.51 -6.27 1.57
CA ASP A 240 15.47 -7.35 1.42
C ASP A 240 16.78 -6.88 2.05
N ILE A 241 17.06 -7.37 3.25
CA ILE A 241 18.26 -7.06 4.02
C ILE A 241 19.12 -8.32 4.12
N PRO A 242 20.44 -8.17 4.25
CA PRO A 242 21.33 -9.30 4.52
C PRO A 242 20.93 -9.96 5.85
N GLU A 243 20.83 -11.29 5.86
CA GLU A 243 20.51 -12.04 7.08
C GLU A 243 21.70 -11.96 8.04
N THR A 244 21.52 -11.30 9.19
CA THR A 244 22.62 -11.02 10.13
C THR A 244 22.89 -12.12 11.16
N ASP A 245 22.16 -13.23 11.19
CA ASP A 245 22.42 -14.35 12.12
C ASP A 245 21.94 -15.70 11.52
N GLY A 246 22.47 -16.04 10.34
CA GLY A 246 22.45 -17.41 9.82
C GLY A 246 23.89 -17.90 9.65
N PRO A 247 24.17 -19.22 9.74
CA PRO A 247 25.38 -19.76 9.13
C PRO A 247 25.48 -19.18 7.72
N ALA A 248 26.70 -18.92 7.25
CA ALA A 248 26.95 -18.54 5.86
C ALA A 248 26.00 -19.32 4.94
N PRO A 249 25.38 -18.67 3.93
CA PRO A 249 24.36 -19.30 3.09
C PRO A 249 24.84 -20.71 2.79
N VAL A 250 24.07 -21.69 3.26
CA VAL A 250 24.28 -23.10 2.97
C VAL A 250 24.73 -23.15 1.53
N ASP A 251 25.96 -23.62 1.29
CA ASP A 251 26.57 -23.55 -0.03
C ASP A 251 25.58 -24.15 -1.03
N ASP A 252 24.87 -23.32 -1.80
CA ASP A 252 23.76 -23.74 -2.67
C ASP A 252 24.26 -24.82 -3.64
N ALA A 253 25.57 -24.80 -3.94
CA ALA A 253 26.25 -25.83 -4.71
C ALA A 253 26.39 -27.17 -3.96
N LEU A 254 26.63 -27.14 -2.65
CA LEU A 254 26.68 -28.33 -1.79
C LEU A 254 25.29 -28.94 -1.57
N ALA A 255 24.29 -28.10 -1.30
CA ALA A 255 22.90 -28.54 -1.18
C ALA A 255 22.36 -29.12 -2.51
N ALA A 256 22.76 -28.55 -3.66
CA ALA A 256 22.46 -29.12 -4.97
C ALA A 256 23.15 -30.49 -5.17
N LYS A 257 24.44 -30.62 -4.83
CA LYS A 257 25.18 -31.89 -4.90
C LYS A 257 24.53 -32.98 -4.05
N VAL A 258 24.06 -32.65 -2.85
CA VAL A 258 23.34 -33.58 -1.97
C VAL A 258 22.03 -34.04 -2.62
N ARG A 259 21.22 -33.11 -3.15
CA ARG A 259 19.93 -33.46 -3.79
C ARG A 259 20.10 -34.25 -5.10
N GLU A 260 21.20 -34.02 -5.82
CA GLU A 260 21.54 -34.72 -7.06
C GLU A 260 22.22 -36.08 -6.82
N HIS A 261 22.57 -36.42 -5.58
CA HIS A 261 23.22 -37.68 -5.23
C HIS A 261 22.27 -38.88 -5.44
N ASP A 262 22.77 -39.96 -6.05
CA ASP A 262 21.97 -41.16 -6.37
C ASP A 262 21.28 -41.79 -5.15
N LEU A 263 21.89 -41.64 -3.97
CA LEU A 263 21.38 -42.16 -2.70
C LEU A 263 20.36 -41.24 -2.00
N TRP A 264 20.19 -39.99 -2.44
CA TRP A 264 19.35 -38.98 -1.79
C TRP A 264 17.88 -39.40 -1.69
N VAL A 265 17.30 -39.85 -2.81
CA VAL A 265 15.90 -40.32 -2.85
C VAL A 265 15.71 -41.57 -1.98
N SER A 266 16.74 -42.40 -1.87
CA SER A 266 16.72 -43.58 -1.01
C SER A 266 16.73 -43.17 0.47
N LEU A 267 17.56 -42.19 0.84
CA LEU A 267 17.61 -41.62 2.20
C LEU A 267 16.27 -40.99 2.60
N CYS A 268 15.65 -40.19 1.72
CA CYS A 268 14.33 -39.58 1.97
C CYS A 268 13.23 -40.62 2.26
N LYS A 269 13.30 -41.81 1.64
CA LYS A 269 12.31 -42.89 1.83
C LYS A 269 12.50 -43.67 3.14
N VAL A 270 13.71 -43.66 3.70
CA VAL A 270 14.05 -44.46 4.89
C VAL A 270 14.46 -43.61 6.08
N ALA A 271 14.20 -42.29 6.05
CA ALA A 271 14.64 -41.27 7.02
C ALA A 271 14.32 -41.55 8.50
N GLY A 272 13.53 -42.59 8.82
CA GLY A 272 13.26 -43.07 10.18
C GLY A 272 13.50 -44.58 10.43
N ALA A 273 14.25 -45.26 9.56
CA ALA A 273 14.58 -46.68 9.67
C ALA A 273 16.09 -46.91 9.81
N GLY A 274 16.51 -48.03 10.41
CA GLY A 274 17.92 -48.32 10.76
C GLY A 274 18.93 -48.41 9.60
N ARG A 275 18.52 -48.17 8.35
CA ARG A 275 19.42 -48.05 7.18
C ARG A 275 19.70 -46.59 6.78
N ALA A 276 19.09 -45.61 7.45
CA ALA A 276 19.29 -44.18 7.16
C ALA A 276 20.71 -43.73 7.48
N GLU A 277 21.27 -44.15 8.61
CA GLU A 277 22.63 -43.78 9.06
C GLU A 277 23.70 -44.14 8.02
N THR A 278 23.69 -45.37 7.51
CA THR A 278 24.65 -45.80 6.48
C THR A 278 24.53 -44.99 5.19
N LEU A 279 23.31 -44.56 4.81
CA LEU A 279 23.11 -43.73 3.62
C LEU A 279 23.55 -42.28 3.86
N ARG A 280 23.40 -41.76 5.09
CA ARG A 280 23.93 -40.45 5.47
C ARG A 280 25.45 -40.44 5.37
N GLU A 281 26.11 -41.41 6.00
CA GLU A 281 27.58 -41.54 5.99
C GLU A 281 28.14 -41.55 4.56
N MET A 282 27.53 -42.33 3.65
CA MET A 282 27.95 -42.38 2.24
C MET A 282 27.75 -41.04 1.52
N ILE A 283 26.63 -40.35 1.74
CA ILE A 283 26.39 -39.03 1.14
C ILE A 283 27.37 -37.99 1.70
N GLN A 284 27.73 -38.06 2.98
CA GLN A 284 28.70 -37.17 3.61
C GLN A 284 30.10 -37.39 3.05
N GLU A 285 30.54 -38.65 2.88
CA GLU A 285 31.83 -38.97 2.28
C GLU A 285 31.94 -38.47 0.83
N ASP A 286 30.86 -38.58 0.05
CA ASP A 286 30.86 -38.22 -1.38
C ASP A 286 30.64 -36.72 -1.63
N THR A 287 29.87 -36.03 -0.77
CA THR A 287 29.50 -34.62 -0.98
C THR A 287 30.25 -33.65 -0.08
N GLY A 288 30.70 -34.09 1.10
CA GLY A 288 31.27 -33.24 2.15
C GLY A 288 30.23 -32.48 2.97
N ALA A 289 28.95 -32.84 2.88
CA ALA A 289 27.88 -32.27 3.71
C ALA A 289 28.01 -32.66 5.18
N ASP A 290 27.59 -31.79 6.09
CA ASP A 290 27.48 -32.10 7.52
C ASP A 290 26.08 -32.63 7.88
N ASP A 291 25.93 -33.16 9.11
CA ASP A 291 24.65 -33.69 9.60
C ASP A 291 23.55 -32.61 9.63
N ALA A 292 23.91 -31.37 9.96
CA ALA A 292 22.97 -30.26 10.03
C ALA A 292 22.34 -29.97 8.66
N LEU A 293 23.14 -29.93 7.59
CA LEU A 293 22.66 -29.75 6.23
C LEU A 293 21.76 -30.90 5.78
N LEU A 294 22.13 -32.15 6.08
CA LEU A 294 21.33 -33.31 5.71
C LEU A 294 19.98 -33.32 6.43
N ASP A 295 19.94 -32.94 7.69
CA ASP A 295 18.72 -32.87 8.48
C ASP A 295 17.79 -31.75 8.00
N ASP A 296 18.33 -30.58 7.65
CA ASP A 296 17.56 -29.48 7.07
C ASP A 296 16.94 -29.86 5.72
N LEU A 297 17.72 -30.48 4.83
CA LEU A 297 17.27 -30.94 3.52
C LEU A 297 16.24 -32.09 3.63
N LEU A 298 16.42 -33.00 4.59
CA LEU A 298 15.47 -34.07 4.86
C LEU A 298 14.16 -33.54 5.44
N THR A 299 14.23 -32.51 6.30
CA THR A 299 13.06 -31.84 6.85
C THR A 299 12.27 -31.12 5.75
N GLU A 300 12.98 -30.48 4.81
CA GLU A 300 12.39 -29.83 3.64
C GLU A 300 11.66 -30.83 2.72
N GLU A 301 12.29 -31.98 2.40
CA GLU A 301 11.73 -32.95 1.46
C GLU A 301 10.69 -33.91 2.07
N THR A 302 10.85 -34.31 3.33
CA THR A 302 9.93 -35.27 3.98
C THR A 302 8.83 -34.60 4.80
N GLY A 303 8.98 -33.32 5.15
CA GLY A 303 8.02 -32.57 5.96
C GLY A 303 7.92 -33.04 7.42
N THR A 304 8.84 -33.89 7.88
CA THR A 304 8.84 -34.47 9.23
C THR A 304 9.76 -33.66 10.15
N ALA A 305 9.18 -32.79 10.98
CA ALA A 305 9.93 -32.13 12.04
C ALA A 305 10.40 -33.16 13.10
N PRO A 306 11.58 -32.99 13.73
CA PRO A 306 11.97 -33.82 14.86
C PRO A 306 10.94 -33.68 15.98
N SER A 307 10.52 -34.83 16.54
CA SER A 307 9.49 -34.93 17.58
C SER A 307 10.01 -34.43 18.93
N GLY A 308 10.17 -33.12 19.06
CA GLY A 308 10.27 -32.43 20.35
C GLY A 308 8.89 -32.11 20.91
N PRO A 309 8.72 -32.04 22.25
CA PRO A 309 7.43 -31.74 22.85
C PRO A 309 6.93 -30.38 22.36
N ALA A 310 5.71 -30.37 21.80
CA ALA A 310 5.04 -29.18 21.30
C ALA A 310 4.97 -28.13 22.41
N ALA A 311 5.76 -27.06 22.26
CA ALA A 311 5.58 -25.85 23.04
C ALA A 311 4.17 -25.31 22.78
N PRO A 312 3.45 -24.85 23.81
CA PRO A 312 2.10 -24.33 23.65
C PRO A 312 2.11 -23.19 22.63
N GLU A 313 1.19 -23.27 21.66
CA GLU A 313 0.90 -22.24 20.67
C GLU A 313 0.52 -20.94 21.40
N THR A 314 1.53 -20.19 21.76
CA THR A 314 1.41 -18.77 22.05
C THR A 314 1.20 -18.11 20.69
N PRO A 315 0.20 -17.24 20.49
CA PRO A 315 0.06 -16.52 19.22
C PRO A 315 1.39 -15.84 18.94
N ALA A 316 2.12 -16.34 17.93
CA ALA A 316 3.47 -15.89 17.63
C ALA A 316 3.45 -14.36 17.60
N ALA A 317 4.21 -13.74 18.51
CA ALA A 317 4.43 -12.31 18.49
C ALA A 317 4.85 -11.98 17.05
N ARG A 318 3.98 -11.27 16.31
CA ARG A 318 4.17 -10.98 14.88
C ARG A 318 5.60 -10.43 14.72
N LEU A 319 6.46 -11.16 14.02
CA LEU A 319 7.86 -10.79 13.80
C LEU A 319 7.94 -9.32 13.38
N ASP A 320 8.56 -8.48 14.21
CA ASP A 320 8.70 -7.06 13.93
C ASP A 320 9.88 -6.85 12.97
N LEU A 321 9.57 -6.74 11.67
CA LEU A 321 10.56 -6.55 10.61
C LEU A 321 11.43 -5.32 10.81
N SER A 322 10.91 -4.30 11.53
CA SER A 322 11.63 -3.06 11.78
C SER A 322 12.91 -3.27 12.58
N ARG A 323 12.98 -4.31 13.42
CA ARG A 323 14.14 -4.58 14.27
C ARG A 323 15.36 -4.95 13.45
N GLU A 324 15.20 -5.91 12.56
CA GLU A 324 16.27 -6.40 11.70
C GLU A 324 16.63 -5.37 10.63
N GLU A 325 15.63 -4.67 10.07
CA GLU A 325 15.87 -3.55 9.15
C GLU A 325 16.71 -2.45 9.82
N TRP A 326 16.34 -2.03 11.03
CA TRP A 326 17.11 -1.07 11.82
C TRP A 326 18.54 -1.55 12.08
N ALA A 327 18.72 -2.82 12.47
CA ALA A 327 20.04 -3.40 12.66
C ALA A 327 20.88 -3.33 11.39
N ALA A 328 20.31 -3.63 10.22
CA ALA A 328 21.01 -3.55 8.93
C ALA A 328 21.45 -2.13 8.56
N PHE A 329 20.62 -1.11 8.82
CA PHE A 329 20.97 0.29 8.52
C PHE A 329 21.94 0.93 9.52
N THR A 330 21.96 0.43 10.76
CA THR A 330 22.86 0.94 11.83
C THR A 330 24.11 0.08 12.05
N ALA A 331 24.29 -0.96 11.26
CA ALA A 331 25.45 -1.84 11.37
C ALA A 331 26.76 -1.06 11.13
N PRO A 332 27.80 -1.25 11.96
CA PRO A 332 29.09 -0.55 11.79
C PRO A 332 29.79 -0.86 10.47
N VAL A 333 29.55 -2.06 9.92
CA VAL A 333 30.06 -2.48 8.62
C VAL A 333 28.87 -2.82 7.74
N PRO A 334 28.61 -2.04 6.67
CA PRO A 334 27.48 -2.31 5.79
C PRO A 334 27.72 -3.61 5.03
N LEU A 335 26.79 -4.55 5.20
CA LEU A 335 26.77 -5.78 4.40
C LEU A 335 26.26 -5.45 3.00
N VAL A 336 26.96 -5.94 1.97
CA VAL A 336 26.59 -5.75 0.57
C VAL A 336 26.11 -7.07 0.00
N THR A 337 24.93 -7.06 -0.58
CA THR A 337 24.39 -8.18 -1.36
C THR A 337 24.07 -7.72 -2.78
N ARG A 338 23.54 -8.63 -3.60
CA ARG A 338 23.05 -8.30 -4.95
C ARG A 338 22.01 -7.18 -4.91
N ASP A 339 21.11 -7.24 -3.94
CA ASP A 339 19.87 -6.45 -3.89
C ASP A 339 19.88 -5.39 -2.77
N PHE A 340 20.97 -5.30 -2.00
CA PHE A 340 21.16 -4.36 -0.90
C PHE A 340 22.59 -3.78 -0.91
N ALA A 341 22.74 -2.47 -0.96
CA ALA A 341 24.02 -1.79 -0.88
C ALA A 341 23.88 -0.44 -0.17
N LEU A 342 24.72 -0.22 0.84
CA LEU A 342 24.72 0.99 1.66
C LEU A 342 26.09 1.68 1.59
N ARG A 343 26.06 2.99 1.74
CA ARG A 343 27.24 3.85 1.85
C ARG A 343 27.02 4.90 2.91
N GLU A 344 27.95 5.01 3.86
CA GLU A 344 27.90 6.09 4.83
C GLU A 344 28.13 7.46 4.17
N SER A 345 27.43 8.46 4.68
CA SER A 345 27.55 9.85 4.24
C SER A 345 27.47 10.77 5.47
N THR A 346 27.59 12.08 5.24
CA THR A 346 27.46 13.10 6.26
C THR A 346 26.69 14.29 5.72
N LEU A 347 26.25 15.19 6.60
CA LEU A 347 25.70 16.47 6.19
C LEU A 347 26.77 17.46 5.67
N GLY A 348 28.06 17.13 5.76
CA GLY A 348 29.14 18.05 5.38
C GLY A 348 29.32 19.23 6.33
N LEU A 349 28.76 19.16 7.54
CA LEU A 349 28.77 20.24 8.54
C LEU A 349 29.87 20.07 9.61
N SER A 350 30.85 19.21 9.36
CA SER A 350 31.93 18.95 10.32
C SER A 350 32.73 20.23 10.60
N GLY A 351 32.80 20.62 11.88
CA GLY A 351 33.48 21.85 12.30
C GLY A 351 32.63 23.12 12.19
N GLU A 352 31.39 23.03 11.69
CA GLU A 352 30.51 24.19 11.59
C GLU A 352 29.99 24.63 12.96
N THR A 353 30.09 25.93 13.22
CA THR A 353 29.75 26.57 14.51
C THR A 353 28.73 27.68 14.38
N ALA A 354 28.52 28.21 13.17
CA ALA A 354 27.50 29.21 12.92
C ALA A 354 26.11 28.58 12.86
N GLU A 355 25.13 29.26 13.45
CA GLU A 355 23.72 28.91 13.25
C GLU A 355 23.25 29.44 11.88
N PRO A 356 22.32 28.76 11.17
CA PRO A 356 21.52 27.60 11.61
C PRO A 356 22.20 26.22 11.46
N TRP A 357 23.38 26.17 10.84
CA TRP A 357 24.05 24.92 10.47
C TRP A 357 24.55 24.11 11.68
N ALA A 358 25.04 24.79 12.72
CA ALA A 358 25.44 24.15 13.96
C ALA A 358 24.27 23.46 14.67
N GLY A 359 23.08 24.07 14.67
CA GLY A 359 21.84 23.47 15.17
C GLY A 359 21.42 22.26 14.35
N LEU A 360 21.46 22.38 13.02
CA LEU A 360 21.13 21.28 12.11
C LEU A 360 22.04 20.06 12.33
N ARG A 361 23.36 20.30 12.48
CA ARG A 361 24.35 19.26 12.78
C ARG A 361 24.08 18.52 14.09
N ARG A 362 23.56 19.20 15.11
CA ARG A 362 23.20 18.57 16.40
C ARG A 362 21.90 17.78 16.28
N ALA A 363 20.96 18.25 15.48
CA ALA A 363 19.62 17.68 15.36
C ALA A 363 19.59 16.35 14.59
N PHE A 364 20.57 16.08 13.72
CA PHE A 364 20.65 14.86 12.92
C PHE A 364 21.89 14.03 13.29
N GLY A 365 21.73 12.70 13.26
CA GLY A 365 22.78 11.73 13.55
C GLY A 365 23.40 11.15 12.28
N GLN A 366 23.36 9.83 12.16
CA GLN A 366 23.88 9.07 11.02
C GLN A 366 23.07 9.37 9.74
N VAL A 367 23.79 9.51 8.63
CA VAL A 367 23.26 9.58 7.26
C VAL A 367 23.81 8.39 6.48
N VAL A 368 22.92 7.56 5.94
CA VAL A 368 23.27 6.41 5.12
C VAL A 368 22.58 6.52 3.77
N LEU A 369 23.36 6.45 2.71
CA LEU A 369 22.88 6.39 1.34
C LEU A 369 22.63 4.94 0.97
N VAL A 370 21.45 4.68 0.43
CA VAL A 370 21.01 3.35 0.01
C VAL A 370 21.13 3.31 -1.50
N ASP A 371 22.28 2.84 -2.00
CA ASP A 371 22.58 2.78 -3.43
C ASP A 371 21.73 1.70 -4.13
N ARG A 372 21.40 0.62 -3.42
CA ARG A 372 20.49 -0.43 -3.89
C ARG A 372 19.62 -0.94 -2.75
N LEU A 373 18.32 -1.06 -3.02
CA LEU A 373 17.33 -1.61 -2.11
C LEU A 373 16.28 -2.39 -2.90
N ARG A 374 16.01 -3.62 -2.49
CA ARG A 374 14.86 -4.40 -2.96
C ARG A 374 13.76 -4.41 -1.89
N GLU A 375 12.55 -4.05 -2.28
CA GLU A 375 11.34 -4.15 -1.45
C GLU A 375 10.40 -5.18 -2.07
N VAL A 376 9.91 -6.12 -1.27
CA VAL A 376 8.82 -7.02 -1.66
C VAL A 376 7.53 -6.54 -1.02
N ARG A 377 6.49 -6.33 -1.84
CA ARG A 377 5.16 -5.87 -1.41
C ARG A 377 4.11 -6.92 -1.74
N ALA A 378 3.45 -7.45 -0.71
CA ALA A 378 2.41 -8.46 -0.84
C ALA A 378 1.03 -7.91 -0.45
N LEU A 379 0.00 -8.21 -1.23
CA LEU A 379 -1.39 -7.85 -0.92
C LEU A 379 -2.10 -9.04 -0.26
N SER A 380 -2.46 -8.92 1.02
CA SER A 380 -3.21 -9.96 1.74
C SER A 380 -4.72 -9.88 1.49
N GLY A 381 -5.22 -8.69 1.15
CA GLY A 381 -6.63 -8.46 0.89
C GLY A 381 -7.00 -6.98 0.86
N PHE A 382 -8.27 -6.68 1.07
CA PHE A 382 -8.77 -5.31 1.13
C PHE A 382 -9.99 -5.18 2.03
N THR A 383 -10.29 -3.95 2.45
CA THR A 383 -11.54 -3.57 3.11
C THR A 383 -12.27 -2.50 2.30
N ARG A 384 -13.57 -2.28 2.60
CA ARG A 384 -14.41 -1.26 1.95
C ARG A 384 -15.26 -0.57 3.00
N VAL A 385 -15.79 0.62 2.67
CA VAL A 385 -16.54 1.51 3.58
C VAL A 385 -15.64 2.17 4.61
N SER A 386 -14.85 1.36 5.33
CA SER A 386 -13.85 1.82 6.27
C SER A 386 -12.67 0.83 6.34
N PRO A 387 -11.47 1.29 6.73
CA PRO A 387 -10.29 0.43 6.88
C PRO A 387 -10.43 -0.74 7.86
N ASP A 388 -11.26 -0.60 8.89
CA ASP A 388 -11.57 -1.59 9.95
C ASP A 388 -12.72 -2.53 9.60
N ALA A 389 -13.33 -2.36 8.43
CA ALA A 389 -14.39 -3.24 7.96
C ALA A 389 -13.89 -4.68 7.75
N THR A 390 -14.81 -5.58 7.39
CA THR A 390 -14.45 -6.99 7.18
C THR A 390 -13.39 -7.13 6.07
N LEU A 391 -12.25 -7.74 6.42
CA LEU A 391 -11.19 -8.05 5.47
C LEU A 391 -11.68 -9.08 4.44
N VAL A 392 -11.62 -8.70 3.17
CA VAL A 392 -11.77 -9.62 2.04
C VAL A 392 -10.38 -10.09 1.64
N PRO A 393 -10.05 -11.38 1.79
CA PRO A 393 -8.74 -11.90 1.41
C PRO A 393 -8.53 -11.80 -0.10
N ALA A 394 -7.28 -11.63 -0.53
CA ALA A 394 -6.90 -11.63 -1.94
C ALA A 394 -7.29 -12.95 -2.62
N ASP A 395 -7.18 -14.06 -1.89
CA ASP A 395 -7.81 -15.33 -2.27
C ASP A 395 -9.25 -15.39 -1.74
N THR A 396 -10.19 -14.94 -2.57
CA THR A 396 -11.61 -14.99 -2.23
C THR A 396 -12.16 -16.41 -2.07
N ALA A 397 -11.49 -17.42 -2.64
CA ALA A 397 -11.91 -18.82 -2.51
C ALA A 397 -11.34 -19.51 -1.26
N ARG A 398 -10.33 -18.92 -0.60
CA ARG A 398 -9.63 -19.43 0.60
C ARG A 398 -9.07 -20.85 0.43
N ARG A 399 -8.47 -21.14 -0.73
CA ARG A 399 -7.86 -22.42 -1.08
C ARG A 399 -6.35 -22.34 -1.26
N LEU A 400 -5.81 -21.14 -1.41
CA LEU A 400 -4.41 -20.87 -1.73
C LEU A 400 -3.65 -20.48 -0.48
N LYS A 401 -2.39 -20.92 -0.40
CA LYS A 401 -1.46 -20.58 0.68
C LYS A 401 -0.42 -19.54 0.29
N TRP A 402 -0.55 -18.92 -0.89
CA TRP A 402 0.36 -17.89 -1.41
C TRP A 402 -0.38 -16.57 -1.61
N LEU A 403 0.37 -15.46 -1.66
CA LEU A 403 -0.19 -14.12 -1.89
C LEU A 403 0.39 -13.44 -3.14
N PRO A 404 -0.38 -12.57 -3.82
CA PRO A 404 0.14 -11.78 -4.91
C PRO A 404 1.15 -10.76 -4.36
N ALA A 405 2.31 -10.69 -4.98
CA ALA A 405 3.34 -9.71 -4.61
C ALA A 405 4.07 -9.15 -5.82
N VAL A 406 4.75 -8.04 -5.59
CA VAL A 406 5.66 -7.41 -6.55
C VAL A 406 6.95 -7.10 -5.83
N GLU A 407 8.06 -7.18 -6.57
CA GLU A 407 9.34 -6.66 -6.12
C GLU A 407 9.61 -5.31 -6.78
N VAL A 408 10.22 -4.42 -6.01
CA VAL A 408 10.65 -3.11 -6.46
C VAL A 408 12.09 -2.93 -6.08
N PHE A 409 12.88 -2.47 -7.05
CA PHE A 409 14.25 -2.07 -6.83
C PHE A 409 14.32 -0.55 -6.80
N GLY A 410 15.18 -0.03 -5.94
CA GLY A 410 15.24 1.39 -5.68
C GLY A 410 16.51 1.85 -4.99
N GLU A 411 16.54 3.15 -4.77
CA GLU A 411 17.56 3.87 -4.03
C GLU A 411 16.90 4.64 -2.87
N GLY A 412 17.68 5.11 -1.91
CA GLY A 412 17.14 5.78 -0.73
C GLY A 412 18.16 6.53 0.12
N ILE A 413 17.64 7.21 1.14
CA ILE A 413 18.42 7.90 2.17
C ILE A 413 17.82 7.51 3.52
N PHE A 414 18.65 6.95 4.37
CA PHE A 414 18.34 6.68 5.77
C PHE A 414 18.97 7.75 6.65
N LEU A 415 18.17 8.30 7.58
CA LEU A 415 18.56 9.38 8.48
C LEU A 415 18.14 9.03 9.90
N THR A 416 19.01 9.28 10.86
CA THR A 416 18.68 9.24 12.28
C THR A 416 18.66 10.63 12.88
N LEU A 417 17.89 10.82 13.95
CA LEU A 417 17.95 12.06 14.75
C LEU A 417 19.10 12.01 15.76
N GLY A 418 19.56 13.18 16.17
CA GLY A 418 20.52 13.35 17.27
C GLY A 418 19.93 12.77 18.57
N ARG A 419 20.51 11.68 19.08
CA ARG A 419 19.94 10.93 20.21
C ARG A 419 19.78 11.79 21.47
N ARG A 420 20.72 12.70 21.74
CA ARG A 420 20.68 13.58 22.92
C ARG A 420 19.61 14.65 22.78
N GLU A 421 19.55 15.29 21.62
CA GLU A 421 18.60 16.34 21.26
C GLU A 421 17.17 15.77 21.27
N LEU A 422 16.96 14.57 20.71
CA LEU A 422 15.69 13.88 20.73
C LEU A 422 15.26 13.55 22.17
N GLY A 423 16.16 12.98 22.98
CA GLY A 423 15.85 12.66 24.37
C GLY A 423 15.47 13.88 25.21
N ALA A 424 16.15 15.02 25.00
CA ALA A 424 15.81 16.27 25.66
C ALA A 424 14.44 16.81 25.22
N TRP A 425 14.14 16.76 23.93
CA TRP A 425 12.85 17.19 23.39
C TRP A 425 11.68 16.30 23.87
N GLU A 426 11.86 14.97 23.89
CA GLU A 426 10.86 14.03 24.40
C GLU A 426 10.61 14.16 25.92
N ALA A 427 11.56 14.73 26.66
CA ALA A 427 11.41 14.99 28.09
C ALA A 427 10.56 16.23 28.40
N ASP A 428 10.34 17.13 27.43
CA ASP A 428 9.53 18.33 27.61
C ASP A 428 8.05 17.96 27.89
N GLN A 429 7.50 18.50 28.98
CA GLN A 429 6.12 18.22 29.38
C GLN A 429 5.10 18.69 28.34
N ARG A 430 5.38 19.77 27.60
CA ARG A 430 4.50 20.29 26.55
C ARG A 430 4.37 19.28 25.41
N VAL A 431 5.48 18.70 24.97
CA VAL A 431 5.51 17.65 23.94
C VAL A 431 4.74 16.42 24.40
N ARG A 432 5.00 15.94 25.63
CA ARG A 432 4.30 14.76 26.19
C ARG A 432 2.79 14.97 26.29
N ARG A 433 2.35 16.12 26.81
CA ARG A 433 0.92 16.44 26.94
C ARG A 433 0.25 16.53 25.56
N HIS A 434 0.94 17.15 24.60
CA HIS A 434 0.43 17.30 23.24
C HIS A 434 0.20 15.94 22.57
N VAL A 435 1.19 15.06 22.59
CA VAL A 435 1.10 13.70 22.00
C VAL A 435 0.13 12.82 22.79
N SER A 436 0.02 12.98 24.11
CA SER A 436 -0.97 12.27 24.93
C SER A 436 -2.41 12.59 24.51
N SER A 437 -2.69 13.82 24.06
CA SER A 437 -4.02 14.16 23.51
C SER A 437 -4.32 13.40 22.21
N MET A 438 -3.32 13.28 21.33
CA MET A 438 -3.43 12.52 20.08
C MET A 438 -3.58 11.02 20.35
N ARG A 439 -2.88 10.50 21.37
CA ARG A 439 -3.06 9.13 21.84
C ARG A 439 -4.49 8.87 22.32
N ALA A 440 -5.08 9.79 23.08
CA ALA A 440 -6.46 9.64 23.54
C ALA A 440 -7.47 9.59 22.37
N ASP A 441 -7.21 10.31 21.28
CA ASP A 441 -7.99 10.21 20.05
C ASP A 441 -7.75 8.87 19.35
N LEU A 442 -6.49 8.41 19.28
CA LEU A 442 -6.15 7.09 18.74
C LEU A 442 -6.86 5.97 19.49
N ASP A 443 -6.91 6.05 20.82
CA ASP A 443 -7.56 5.05 21.67
C ASP A 443 -9.08 4.96 21.43
N ARG A 444 -9.70 6.05 20.98
CA ARG A 444 -11.13 6.10 20.58
C ARG A 444 -11.35 5.85 19.09
N SER A 445 -10.29 5.81 18.30
CA SER A 445 -10.35 5.70 16.86
C SER A 445 -10.52 4.24 16.43
N PHE A 446 -11.34 4.03 15.40
CA PHE A 446 -11.45 2.74 14.73
C PHE A 446 -10.13 2.28 14.06
N GLN A 447 -9.15 3.19 13.91
CA GLN A 447 -7.82 2.90 13.35
C GLN A 447 -6.84 2.30 14.35
N LYS A 448 -7.22 2.18 15.64
CA LYS A 448 -6.32 1.77 16.73
C LYS A 448 -5.55 0.50 16.41
N ASP A 449 -6.24 -0.59 16.08
CA ASP A 449 -5.60 -1.91 15.91
C ASP A 449 -4.60 -1.92 14.75
N ARG A 450 -4.92 -1.21 13.66
CA ARG A 450 -4.00 -1.02 12.52
C ARG A 450 -2.79 -0.21 12.95
N LEU A 451 -3.00 0.96 13.55
CA LEU A 451 -1.92 1.91 13.85
C LEU A 451 -1.03 1.42 14.98
N VAL A 452 -1.55 0.72 15.99
CA VAL A 452 -0.75 0.10 17.07
C VAL A 452 0.26 -0.91 16.52
N THR A 453 -0.06 -1.60 15.43
CA THR A 453 0.90 -2.50 14.75
C THR A 453 2.08 -1.72 14.16
N LEU A 454 1.90 -0.44 13.82
CA LEU A 454 2.93 0.45 13.26
C LEU A 454 3.59 1.35 14.31
N THR A 455 2.88 1.78 15.35
CA THR A 455 3.38 2.70 16.39
C THR A 455 3.93 1.99 17.62
N GLY A 456 3.55 0.73 17.82
CA GLY A 456 3.71 0.03 19.09
C GLY A 456 2.49 0.27 20.00
N PRO A 457 2.45 -0.38 21.18
CA PRO A 457 1.32 -0.29 22.12
C PRO A 457 1.12 1.12 22.68
N ASP A 458 2.20 1.91 22.77
CA ASP A 458 2.20 3.28 23.24
C ASP A 458 2.65 4.22 22.12
N LEU A 459 1.84 5.26 21.83
CA LEU A 459 2.21 6.29 20.86
C LEU A 459 3.34 7.17 21.44
N ALA A 460 4.56 6.98 20.96
CA ALA A 460 5.73 7.78 21.35
C ALA A 460 5.79 9.12 20.60
N PRO A 461 6.25 10.22 21.23
CA PRO A 461 6.44 11.49 20.54
C PRO A 461 7.36 11.42 19.31
N ARG A 462 8.46 10.64 19.39
CA ARG A 462 9.34 10.40 18.24
C ARG A 462 8.62 9.82 17.03
N PHE A 463 7.58 9.01 17.20
CA PHE A 463 6.86 8.44 16.06
C PHE A 463 6.20 9.55 15.24
N VAL A 464 5.43 10.43 15.89
CA VAL A 464 4.72 11.54 15.23
C VAL A 464 5.72 12.51 14.59
N LEU A 465 6.83 12.79 15.29
CA LEU A 465 7.93 13.62 14.79
C LEU A 465 8.56 13.03 13.52
N LEU A 466 9.05 11.79 13.59
CA LEU A 466 9.74 11.12 12.48
C LEU A 466 8.82 10.92 11.28
N HIS A 467 7.58 10.50 11.52
CA HIS A 467 6.57 10.35 10.49
C HIS A 467 6.29 11.69 9.78
N THR A 468 6.07 12.76 10.54
CA THR A 468 5.86 14.08 9.93
C THR A 468 7.10 14.60 9.22
N LEU A 469 8.29 14.36 9.78
CA LEU A 469 9.56 14.73 9.15
C LEU A 469 9.76 14.03 7.81
N ALA A 470 9.47 12.73 7.72
CA ALA A 470 9.56 11.97 6.48
C ALA A 470 8.58 12.50 5.42
N HIS A 471 7.36 12.87 5.81
CA HIS A 471 6.41 13.54 4.92
C HIS A 471 6.95 14.85 4.34
N LEU A 472 7.48 15.72 5.20
CA LEU A 472 8.05 17.00 4.78
C LEU A 472 9.28 16.78 3.87
N LEU A 473 10.12 15.81 4.21
CA LEU A 473 11.31 15.47 3.46
C LEU A 473 10.97 14.91 2.07
N ILE A 474 10.00 14.01 1.95
CA ILE A 474 9.51 13.51 0.65
C ILE A 474 9.03 14.65 -0.23
N ARG A 475 8.30 15.63 0.32
CA ARG A 475 7.82 16.79 -0.43
C ARG A 475 8.97 17.64 -0.95
N GLN A 476 9.96 17.92 -0.10
CA GLN A 476 11.14 18.70 -0.48
C GLN A 476 12.00 17.95 -1.52
N MET A 477 12.30 16.68 -1.27
CA MET A 477 13.10 15.85 -2.17
C MET A 477 12.41 15.63 -3.51
N SER A 478 11.09 15.46 -3.55
CA SER A 478 10.33 15.36 -4.80
C SER A 478 10.53 16.60 -5.69
N PHE A 479 10.58 17.79 -5.09
CA PHE A 479 10.84 19.03 -5.81
C PHE A 479 12.29 19.10 -6.34
N GLU A 480 13.27 18.62 -5.58
CA GLU A 480 14.70 18.74 -5.91
C GLU A 480 15.26 17.60 -6.78
N SER A 481 14.73 16.39 -6.64
CA SER A 481 15.19 15.20 -7.37
C SER A 481 14.42 14.95 -8.66
N GLY A 482 13.29 15.63 -8.88
CA GLY A 482 12.40 15.42 -10.02
C GLY A 482 11.50 14.18 -9.92
N TYR A 483 11.60 13.40 -8.84
CA TYR A 483 10.66 12.32 -8.59
C TYR A 483 9.29 12.88 -8.22
N THR A 484 8.21 12.24 -8.65
CA THR A 484 6.88 12.58 -8.13
C THR A 484 6.78 12.10 -6.67
N THR A 485 5.99 12.78 -5.83
CA THR A 485 5.77 12.35 -4.44
C THR A 485 5.23 10.91 -4.37
N ALA A 486 4.41 10.49 -5.33
CA ALA A 486 3.87 9.14 -5.41
C ALA A 486 4.93 8.06 -5.72
N SER A 487 6.09 8.46 -6.24
CA SER A 487 7.23 7.59 -6.54
C SER A 487 8.19 7.45 -5.36
N LEU A 488 8.02 8.23 -4.28
CA LEU A 488 8.81 8.15 -3.06
C LEU A 488 7.94 7.57 -1.93
N ARG A 489 8.58 6.86 -1.01
CA ARG A 489 7.95 6.22 0.14
C ARG A 489 8.84 6.32 1.37
N GLU A 490 8.21 6.25 2.53
CA GLU A 490 8.88 6.28 3.82
C GLU A 490 8.84 4.91 4.53
N ARG A 491 9.85 4.67 5.36
CA ARG A 491 9.86 3.67 6.43
C ARG A 491 10.20 4.39 7.73
N ILE A 492 9.41 4.19 8.78
CA ILE A 492 9.58 4.87 10.06
C ILE A 492 10.11 3.89 11.11
N TYR A 493 11.26 4.21 11.71
CA TYR A 493 11.86 3.44 12.81
C TYR A 493 11.79 4.27 14.08
N ALA A 494 10.81 3.96 14.94
CA ALA A 494 10.47 4.79 16.08
C ALA A 494 10.05 4.01 17.34
N ARG A 495 10.37 2.71 17.42
CA ARG A 495 10.16 1.85 18.60
C ARG A 495 11.14 2.20 19.73
N PRO A 496 10.69 2.80 20.85
CA PRO A 496 11.58 3.15 21.96
C PRO A 496 12.27 1.92 22.58
N GLU A 497 11.58 0.78 22.63
CA GLU A 497 12.07 -0.48 23.18
C GLU A 497 13.20 -1.12 22.35
N GLN A 498 13.37 -0.67 21.09
CA GLN A 498 14.44 -1.08 20.18
C GLN A 498 15.46 0.05 19.95
N ASP A 499 15.38 1.13 20.73
CA ASP A 499 16.15 2.38 20.56
C ASP A 499 16.15 2.89 19.11
N GLN A 500 14.99 2.86 18.45
CA GLN A 500 14.84 3.37 17.09
C GLN A 500 14.49 4.86 17.09
N TYR A 501 15.11 5.61 16.18
CA TYR A 501 14.93 7.06 16.03
C TYR A 501 15.29 7.57 14.63
N GLY A 502 14.88 6.85 13.59
CA GLY A 502 15.24 7.19 12.21
C GLY A 502 14.14 6.99 11.19
N ILE A 503 14.39 7.49 9.99
CA ILE A 503 13.52 7.37 8.81
C ILE A 503 14.34 6.90 7.62
N LEU A 504 13.71 6.12 6.75
CA LEU A 504 14.20 5.84 5.41
C LEU A 504 13.25 6.47 4.41
N VAL A 505 13.76 7.29 3.50
CA VAL A 505 13.04 7.76 2.32
C VAL A 505 13.63 7.06 1.10
N TYR A 506 12.81 6.35 0.34
CA TYR A 506 13.27 5.51 -0.77
C TYR A 506 12.30 5.54 -1.96
N THR A 507 12.77 5.12 -3.12
CA THR A 507 11.96 5.05 -4.34
C THR A 507 11.03 3.82 -4.32
N ALA A 508 9.77 4.01 -4.69
CA ALA A 508 8.68 3.03 -4.59
C ALA A 508 8.18 2.47 -5.95
N ALA A 509 8.80 2.88 -7.06
CA ALA A 509 8.50 2.42 -8.42
C ALA A 509 9.81 2.24 -9.21
N GLY A 510 10.12 1.02 -9.64
CA GLY A 510 11.38 0.66 -10.30
C GLY A 510 11.26 0.47 -11.83
N ASP A 511 10.10 0.75 -12.42
CA ASP A 511 9.70 0.23 -13.72
C ASP A 511 9.53 1.28 -14.84
N ALA A 512 10.21 2.43 -14.78
CA ALA A 512 10.16 3.38 -15.90
C ALA A 512 11.45 4.13 -16.23
N GLU A 513 12.32 4.39 -15.26
CA GLU A 513 13.56 5.16 -15.49
C GLU A 513 14.61 4.52 -14.60
N GLY A 514 15.75 4.12 -15.18
CA GLY A 514 16.89 3.77 -14.36
C GLY A 514 17.14 4.93 -13.41
N THR A 515 17.11 4.66 -12.11
CA THR A 515 17.42 5.66 -11.08
C THR A 515 18.83 6.16 -11.39
N LEU A 516 18.96 7.34 -12.00
CA LEU A 516 20.27 7.94 -12.34
C LEU A 516 21.02 8.42 -11.07
N GLY A 517 20.80 7.77 -9.93
CA GLY A 517 21.27 8.18 -8.61
C GLY A 517 20.59 9.46 -8.13
N GLY A 518 19.36 9.75 -8.57
CA GLY A 518 18.72 11.04 -8.34
C GLY A 518 18.48 11.32 -6.87
N LEU A 519 18.01 10.33 -6.11
CA LEU A 519 17.76 10.46 -4.68
C LEU A 519 19.06 10.36 -3.89
N VAL A 520 19.91 9.37 -4.17
CA VAL A 520 21.21 9.20 -3.50
C VAL A 520 22.07 10.45 -3.62
N ARG A 521 22.11 11.08 -4.81
CA ARG A 521 22.84 12.33 -5.04
C ARG A 521 22.31 13.49 -4.19
N GLN A 522 21.01 13.53 -3.87
CA GLN A 522 20.50 14.56 -2.94
C GLN A 522 20.91 14.28 -1.49
N GLY A 523 21.24 13.04 -1.16
CA GLY A 523 21.77 12.68 0.16
C GLY A 523 23.26 13.01 0.37
N GLU A 524 23.97 13.42 -0.68
CA GLU A 524 25.39 13.77 -0.61
C GLU A 524 25.59 15.21 -0.10
N PRO A 525 26.65 15.47 0.68
CA PRO A 525 26.97 16.83 1.12
C PRO A 525 27.39 17.72 -0.05
N PRO A 526 27.09 19.04 -0.02
CA PRO A 526 26.31 19.74 1.01
C PRO A 526 24.78 19.69 0.80
N ARG A 527 24.31 19.05 -0.28
CA ARG A 527 22.92 19.11 -0.75
C ARG A 527 21.92 18.72 0.32
N LEU A 528 22.15 17.60 1.00
CA LEU A 528 21.23 17.12 2.03
C LEU A 528 21.02 18.14 3.17
N ALA A 529 22.07 18.84 3.58
CA ALA A 529 21.97 19.86 4.61
C ALA A 529 21.09 21.03 4.14
N GLU A 530 21.29 21.49 2.90
CA GLU A 530 20.46 22.52 2.28
C GLU A 530 19.00 22.08 2.10
N THR A 531 18.77 20.84 1.66
CA THR A 531 17.43 20.22 1.54
C THR A 531 16.73 20.23 2.89
N LEU A 532 17.40 19.81 3.97
CA LEU A 532 16.81 19.80 5.30
C LEU A 532 16.47 21.22 5.79
N LEU A 533 17.34 22.20 5.54
CA LEU A 533 17.07 23.59 5.90
C LEU A 533 15.85 24.14 5.15
N ARG A 534 15.81 24.00 3.83
CA ARG A 534 14.68 24.41 2.97
C ARG A 534 13.37 23.73 3.37
N MET A 535 13.44 22.42 3.69
CA MET A 535 12.31 21.66 4.18
C MET A 535 11.76 22.27 5.47
N THR A 536 12.62 22.64 6.43
CA THR A 536 12.16 23.27 7.68
C THR A 536 11.52 24.64 7.47
N GLU A 537 12.07 25.46 6.57
CA GLU A 537 11.50 26.76 6.20
C GLU A 537 10.12 26.60 5.55
N ALA A 538 10.00 25.68 4.58
CA ALA A 538 8.75 25.37 3.91
C ALA A 538 7.70 24.81 4.89
N ALA A 539 8.12 23.95 5.82
CA ALA A 539 7.24 23.38 6.84
C ALA A 539 6.70 24.42 7.83
N ALA A 540 7.39 25.55 7.99
CA ALA A 540 6.99 26.63 8.88
C ALA A 540 5.88 27.53 8.32
N TRP A 541 5.38 27.28 7.09
CA TRP A 541 4.29 28.02 6.49
C TRP A 541 3.21 27.10 5.89
N CYS A 542 1.94 27.42 6.12
CA CYS A 542 0.81 26.78 5.44
C CYS A 542 -0.19 27.83 4.98
N SER A 543 -0.67 27.72 3.75
CA SER A 543 -1.71 28.61 3.21
C SER A 543 -3.05 28.54 3.94
N ALA A 544 -3.26 27.51 4.77
CA ALA A 544 -4.45 27.33 5.59
C ALA A 544 -4.24 27.77 7.05
N ASP A 545 -3.11 28.39 7.39
CA ASP A 545 -2.93 28.97 8.72
C ASP A 545 -3.82 30.21 8.93
N PRO A 546 -4.31 30.45 10.17
CA PRO A 546 -4.03 29.72 11.41
C PRO A 546 -4.87 28.44 11.61
N LEU A 547 -5.90 28.22 10.79
CA LEU A 547 -6.84 27.09 10.95
C LEU A 547 -6.13 25.73 10.91
N CYS A 548 -5.11 25.57 10.09
CA CYS A 548 -4.30 24.35 10.04
C CYS A 548 -3.48 24.17 11.33
N ALA A 549 -2.71 25.20 11.73
CA ALA A 549 -1.83 25.15 12.89
C ALA A 549 -2.57 24.98 14.23
N GLU A 550 -3.74 25.59 14.39
CA GLU A 550 -4.49 25.62 15.65
C GLU A 550 -5.48 24.44 15.79
N HIS A 551 -5.64 23.62 14.75
CA HIS A 551 -6.61 22.54 14.77
C HIS A 551 -6.23 21.44 15.77
N THR A 552 -7.12 21.13 16.71
CA THR A 552 -6.92 20.08 17.71
C THR A 552 -7.28 18.68 17.20
N GLY A 553 -7.35 18.47 15.88
CA GLY A 553 -7.70 17.18 15.29
C GLY A 553 -8.48 17.21 13.98
N GLN A 554 -7.95 16.58 12.93
CA GLN A 554 -8.58 16.45 11.62
C GLN A 554 -8.28 15.09 11.00
N GLY A 555 -8.88 14.82 9.83
CA GLY A 555 -8.70 13.56 9.11
C GLY A 555 -9.40 12.38 9.79
N PHE A 556 -9.02 11.15 9.41
CA PHE A 556 -9.64 9.94 9.93
C PHE A 556 -9.38 9.78 11.43
N GLY A 557 -10.46 9.64 12.21
CA GLY A 557 -10.37 9.43 13.65
C GLY A 557 -9.79 10.62 14.43
N ASN A 558 -9.80 11.83 13.86
CA ASN A 558 -9.25 13.03 14.51
C ASN A 558 -7.73 12.95 14.76
N LEU A 559 -6.99 12.18 13.95
CA LEU A 559 -5.60 11.79 14.27
C LEU A 559 -4.52 12.73 13.72
N ASN A 560 -4.88 13.73 12.92
CA ASN A 560 -3.93 14.73 12.42
C ASN A 560 -4.09 16.04 13.17
N ARG A 561 -3.00 16.77 13.41
CA ARG A 561 -3.00 18.12 13.98
C ARG A 561 -2.63 19.13 12.89
N ALA A 562 -1.51 19.84 12.99
CA ALA A 562 -1.06 20.80 11.99
C ALA A 562 -0.58 20.13 10.67
N ALA A 563 -1.48 19.41 10.00
CA ALA A 563 -1.22 18.59 8.82
C ALA A 563 -2.44 18.54 7.89
N CYS A 564 -2.33 19.20 6.73
CA CYS A 564 -3.34 19.19 5.67
C CYS A 564 -2.71 18.91 4.29
N HIS A 565 -3.54 18.81 3.25
CA HIS A 565 -3.06 18.58 1.87
C HIS A 565 -2.08 19.65 1.37
N ALA A 566 -2.18 20.89 1.88
CA ALA A 566 -1.29 21.97 1.48
C ALA A 566 0.13 21.81 2.04
N CYS A 567 0.30 21.24 3.25
CA CYS A 567 1.60 21.25 3.94
C CYS A 567 2.21 19.86 4.17
N ALA A 568 1.43 18.83 4.51
CA ALA A 568 1.99 17.59 5.07
C ALA A 568 1.46 16.31 4.43
N LEU A 569 0.22 16.26 3.94
CA LEU A 569 -0.32 14.99 3.42
C LEU A 569 0.38 14.57 2.12
N LEU A 570 0.58 13.26 1.98
CA LEU A 570 1.19 12.60 0.82
C LEU A 570 0.20 11.70 0.08
N PRO A 571 0.50 11.26 -1.15
CA PRO A 571 -0.24 10.17 -1.78
C PRO A 571 -0.24 8.89 -0.91
N GLU A 572 -1.31 8.11 -0.98
CA GLU A 572 -1.48 6.87 -0.19
C GLU A 572 -0.38 5.83 -0.46
N THR A 573 0.24 5.86 -1.66
CA THR A 573 1.33 4.96 -2.04
C THR A 573 2.64 5.25 -1.30
N SER A 574 2.77 6.47 -0.74
CA SER A 574 4.00 6.98 -0.12
C SER A 574 4.06 6.80 1.39
N CYS A 575 2.92 6.68 2.07
CA CYS A 575 2.82 6.66 3.54
C CYS A 575 2.28 5.32 4.04
N GLU A 576 3.02 4.61 4.89
CA GLU A 576 2.60 3.32 5.45
C GLU A 576 1.49 3.47 6.51
N THR A 577 1.52 4.60 7.22
CA THR A 577 0.56 4.97 8.28
C THR A 577 -0.79 5.46 7.71
N GLY A 578 -0.86 5.74 6.40
CA GLY A 578 -2.08 6.18 5.74
C GLY A 578 -2.49 7.61 6.09
N ASN A 579 -1.54 8.55 6.14
CA ASN A 579 -1.79 9.97 6.45
C ASN A 579 -2.50 10.20 7.79
N ALA A 580 -2.14 9.44 8.83
CA ALA A 580 -2.65 9.58 10.20
C ALA A 580 -1.49 9.82 11.18
N LEU A 581 -1.73 10.50 12.30
CA LEU A 581 -0.69 10.81 13.30
C LEU A 581 0.40 11.74 12.72
N LEU A 582 -0.03 12.86 12.14
CA LEU A 582 0.84 13.89 11.58
C LEU A 582 0.68 15.23 12.30
N ASP A 583 1.79 15.91 12.55
CA ASP A 583 1.81 17.22 13.17
C ASP A 583 3.11 18.00 12.90
N ARG A 584 3.07 19.00 12.01
CA ARG A 584 4.27 19.78 11.69
C ARG A 584 4.72 20.66 12.86
N ALA A 585 3.87 20.98 13.82
CA ALA A 585 4.26 21.76 15.00
C ALA A 585 5.29 21.02 15.86
N LEU A 586 5.31 19.69 15.84
CA LEU A 586 6.37 18.91 16.49
C LEU A 586 7.72 19.02 15.77
N VAL A 587 7.73 19.38 14.49
CA VAL A 587 8.96 19.60 13.70
C VAL A 587 9.45 21.03 13.85
N VAL A 588 8.62 22.02 13.52
CA VAL A 588 9.03 23.44 13.39
C VAL A 588 8.61 24.33 14.55
N GLY A 589 7.81 23.81 15.49
CA GLY A 589 7.27 24.56 16.61
C GLY A 589 5.87 25.10 16.33
N GLY A 590 5.12 25.31 17.40
CA GLY A 590 3.80 25.96 17.36
C GLY A 590 3.56 26.74 18.64
N GLY A 591 2.43 27.45 18.72
CA GLY A 591 2.15 28.35 19.86
C GLY A 591 2.13 27.67 21.24
N HIS A 592 1.97 26.34 21.29
CA HIS A 592 1.80 25.59 22.55
C HIS A 592 2.74 24.39 22.71
N VAL A 593 3.53 24.06 21.69
CA VAL A 593 4.42 22.89 21.70
C VAL A 593 5.75 23.25 21.02
N PRO A 594 6.90 22.97 21.65
CA PRO A 594 8.19 23.25 21.03
C PRO A 594 8.46 22.26 19.89
N GLY A 595 9.06 22.78 18.82
CA GLY A 595 9.47 21.97 17.67
C GLY A 595 10.86 21.40 17.85
N TYR A 596 11.11 20.21 17.30
CA TYR A 596 12.43 19.60 17.31
C TYR A 596 13.49 20.43 16.57
N LEU A 597 13.09 21.08 15.47
CA LEU A 597 13.94 21.94 14.62
C LEU A 597 13.58 23.43 14.76
N GLU A 598 12.82 23.81 15.80
CA GLU A 598 12.36 25.20 16.00
C GLU A 598 13.52 26.19 16.09
N SER A 599 14.60 25.84 16.80
CA SER A 599 15.80 26.70 16.89
C SER A 599 16.51 26.87 15.55
N VAL A 600 16.50 25.83 14.70
CA VAL A 600 17.10 25.86 13.35
C VAL A 600 16.29 26.79 12.45
N VAL A 601 14.95 26.67 12.48
CA VAL A 601 14.05 27.55 11.72
C VAL A 601 14.19 29.01 12.15
N ALA A 602 14.24 29.28 13.45
CA ALA A 602 14.39 30.63 13.97
C ALA A 602 15.73 31.26 13.53
N ALA A 603 16.83 30.50 13.63
CA ALA A 603 18.15 30.96 13.19
C ALA A 603 18.22 31.16 11.67
N ALA A 604 17.61 30.26 10.88
CA ALA A 604 17.59 30.38 9.42
C ALA A 604 16.86 31.64 8.96
N ARG A 605 15.72 31.95 9.58
CA ARG A 605 14.95 33.18 9.31
C ARG A 605 15.71 34.43 9.69
N ALA A 606 16.41 34.42 10.82
CA ALA A 606 17.25 35.55 11.24
C ALA A 606 18.39 35.78 10.24
N ALA A 607 19.12 34.73 9.88
CA ALA A 607 20.20 34.82 8.89
C ALA A 607 19.70 35.29 7.51
N ALA A 608 18.51 34.86 7.08
CA ALA A 608 17.91 35.32 5.84
C ALA A 608 17.47 36.80 5.89
N ALA A 609 17.01 37.28 7.05
CA ALA A 609 16.66 38.69 7.24
C ALA A 609 17.93 39.57 7.22
N ASP A 610 18.98 39.17 7.94
CA ASP A 610 20.24 39.90 7.99
C ASP A 610 20.86 40.01 6.57
N ALA A 611 20.84 38.92 5.80
CA ALA A 611 21.35 38.91 4.42
C ALA A 611 20.56 39.85 3.48
N LEU A 612 19.26 40.07 3.73
CA LEU A 612 18.46 41.05 2.96
C LEU A 612 18.74 42.49 3.38
N GLU A 613 19.16 42.74 4.62
CA GLU A 613 19.54 44.07 5.11
C GLU A 613 20.94 44.48 4.66
N GLU A 614 21.82 43.51 4.36
CA GLU A 614 23.16 43.74 3.81
C GLU A 614 23.18 43.96 2.27
N MET A 615 22.11 43.61 1.56
CA MET A 615 21.92 43.82 0.12
C MET A 615 21.29 45.18 -0.20
#